data_AF-A0A0N1E8V3-F1
#
_entry.id   AF-A0A0N1E8V3-F1
#
_cell.length_a   1.000
_cell.length_b   1.000
_cell.length_c   1.000
_cell.angle_alpha   90.00
_cell.angle_beta   90.00
_cell.angle_gamma   90.00
#
_symmetry.space_group_name_H-M   'P 1'
#
loop_
_entity.id
_entity.type
_entity.pdbx_description
1 polymer ?
#
loop_
_entity_poly.entity_id
_entity_poly.type
_entity_poly.pdbx_seq_one_letter_code
_entity_poly.pdbx_strand_id
1 'polypeptide(L)'
;MKTFKTYLQEQLQNKEFKEEWDKLESWRKLQRTLIEKRKEKKITQAQIADDLKVTRSNIAKFETSLENPTLKSIIEYAKSIGLKKITIEL
;
A
#
# COMPACT_ATOMS: atom_id res chain seq x y z
N MET A 1 21.72 7.97 -16.34
CA MET A 1 20.59 8.39 -15.48
C MET A 1 20.46 7.38 -14.36
N LYS A 2 20.32 7.83 -13.11
CA LYS A 2 20.28 6.92 -11.94
C LYS A 2 18.88 6.33 -11.79
N THR A 3 18.77 5.02 -11.61
CA THR A 3 17.46 4.37 -11.38
C THR A 3 17.01 4.54 -9.94
N PHE A 4 15.70 4.45 -9.68
CA PHE A 4 15.17 4.44 -8.31
C PHE A 4 15.84 3.36 -7.44
N LYS A 5 16.05 2.16 -8.00
CA LYS A 5 16.69 1.05 -7.29
C LYS A 5 18.12 1.39 -6.88
N THR A 6 18.92 1.95 -7.79
CA THR A 6 20.30 2.35 -7.51
C THR A 6 20.36 3.46 -6.46
N TYR A 7 19.45 4.44 -6.55
CA TYR A 7 19.34 5.51 -5.56
C TYR A 7 18.95 5.02 -4.17
N LEU A 8 17.95 4.14 -4.09
CA LEU A 8 17.52 3.54 -2.84
C LEU A 8 18.66 2.75 -2.17
N GLN A 9 19.43 1.97 -2.94
CA GLN A 9 20.55 1.19 -2.40
C GLN A 9 21.64 2.07 -1.77
N GLU A 10 21.88 3.25 -2.33
CA GLU A 10 22.82 4.21 -1.74
C GLU A 10 22.25 4.85 -0.47
N GLN A 11 20.96 5.22 -0.45
CA GLN A 11 20.32 5.78 0.75
C GLN A 11 20.27 4.75 1.90
N LEU A 12 20.10 3.47 1.59
CA LEU A 12 20.12 2.38 2.57
C LEU A 12 21.50 2.15 3.22
N GLN A 13 22.57 2.79 2.73
CA GLN A 13 23.86 2.79 3.42
C GLN A 13 23.84 3.69 4.67
N ASN A 14 22.96 4.69 4.71
CA ASN A 14 22.74 5.49 5.90
C ASN A 14 21.91 4.67 6.92
N LYS A 15 22.48 4.47 8.12
CA LYS A 15 21.89 3.65 9.17
C LYS A 15 20.54 4.20 9.68
N GLU A 16 20.45 5.50 9.90
CA GLU A 16 19.21 6.15 10.37
C GLU A 16 18.10 6.03 9.32
N PHE A 17 18.43 6.25 8.04
CA PHE A 17 17.49 6.05 6.94
C PHE A 17 17.04 4.59 6.84
N LYS A 18 17.98 3.64 6.94
CA LYS A 18 17.68 2.22 6.87
C LYS A 18 16.75 1.78 8.01
N GLU A 19 16.98 2.25 9.23
CA GLU A 19 16.13 1.92 10.38
C GLU A 19 14.68 2.41 10.17
N GLU A 20 14.48 3.66 9.74
CA GLU A 20 13.13 4.17 9.42
C GLU A 20 12.51 3.47 8.22
N TRP A 21 13.31 3.13 7.21
CA TRP A 21 12.86 2.37 6.06
C TRP A 21 12.35 0.99 6.46
N ASP A 22 13.12 0.26 7.28
CA ASP A 22 12.81 -1.10 7.72
C ASP A 22 11.58 -1.12 8.66
N LYS A 23 11.39 -0.10 9.50
CA LYS A 23 10.15 0.07 10.30
C LYS A 23 8.87 0.08 9.46
N LEU A 24 8.95 0.58 8.21
CA LEU A 24 7.82 0.65 7.29
C LEU A 24 7.67 -0.60 6.42
N GLU A 25 8.53 -1.62 6.57
CA GLU A 25 8.54 -2.80 5.69
C GLU A 25 7.21 -3.56 5.71
N SER A 26 6.66 -3.84 6.90
CA SER A 26 5.38 -4.56 7.03
C SER A 26 4.23 -3.81 6.35
N TRP A 27 4.19 -2.48 6.49
CA TRP A 27 3.19 -1.66 5.79
C TRP A 27 3.37 -1.72 4.27
N ARG A 28 4.60 -1.55 3.77
CA ARG A 28 4.91 -1.63 2.33
C ARG A 28 4.56 -2.99 1.74
N LYS A 29 4.82 -4.09 2.47
CA LYS A 29 4.43 -5.45 2.09
C LYS A 29 2.90 -5.58 2.00
N LEU A 30 2.19 -5.16 3.04
CA LEU A 30 0.73 -5.20 3.09
C LEU A 30 0.09 -4.40 1.93
N GLN A 31 0.52 -3.15 1.74
CA GLN A 31 0.02 -2.28 0.67
C GLN A 31 0.23 -2.92 -0.70
N ARG A 32 1.42 -3.49 -0.96
CA ARG A 32 1.72 -4.19 -2.21
C ARG A 32 0.77 -5.38 -2.42
N THR A 33 0.57 -6.21 -1.40
CA THR A 33 -0.37 -7.34 -1.48
C THR A 33 -1.80 -6.89 -1.78
N LEU A 34 -2.28 -5.82 -1.14
CA LEU A 34 -3.62 -5.28 -1.41
C LEU A 34 -3.79 -4.81 -2.85
N ILE A 35 -2.77 -4.13 -3.40
CA ILE A 35 -2.76 -3.66 -4.80
C ILE A 35 -2.70 -4.83 -5.77
N GLU A 36 -1.86 -5.83 -5.51
CA GLU A 36 -1.75 -7.05 -6.31
C GLU A 36 -3.09 -7.79 -6.34
N LYS A 37 -3.72 -8.00 -5.18
CA LYS A 37 -5.03 -8.67 -5.09
C LYS A 37 -6.13 -7.89 -5.79
N ARG A 38 -6.11 -6.55 -5.71
CA ARG A 38 -7.02 -5.71 -6.50
C ARG A 38 -6.84 -5.95 -8.01
N LYS A 39 -5.60 -5.95 -8.49
CA LYS A 39 -5.26 -6.15 -9.90
C LYS A 39 -5.63 -7.55 -10.39
N GLU A 40 -5.35 -8.59 -9.60
CA GLU A 40 -5.74 -9.98 -9.89
C GLU A 40 -7.26 -10.10 -10.12
N LYS A 41 -8.04 -9.40 -9.31
CA LYS A 41 -9.50 -9.36 -9.42
C LYS A 41 -10.04 -8.38 -10.45
N LYS A 42 -9.16 -7.67 -11.17
CA LYS A 42 -9.50 -6.66 -12.19
C LYS A 42 -10.41 -5.54 -11.66
N ILE A 43 -10.29 -5.22 -10.37
CA ILE A 43 -11.06 -4.13 -9.73
C ILE A 43 -10.30 -2.82 -9.92
N THR A 44 -11.01 -1.79 -10.36
CA THR A 44 -10.43 -0.45 -10.57
C THR A 44 -10.49 0.38 -9.28
N GLN A 45 -9.62 1.38 -9.17
CA GLN A 45 -9.68 2.34 -8.07
C GLN A 45 -11.03 3.10 -8.01
N ALA A 46 -11.66 3.32 -9.17
CA ALA A 46 -12.97 3.97 -9.25
C ALA A 46 -14.07 3.09 -8.66
N GLN A 47 -14.09 1.79 -8.97
CA GLN A 47 -15.05 0.84 -8.40
C GLN A 47 -14.96 0.75 -6.87
N ILE A 48 -13.75 0.78 -6.32
CA ILE A 48 -13.57 0.83 -4.85
C ILE A 48 -14.08 2.16 -4.28
N ALA A 49 -13.81 3.26 -4.97
CA ALA A 49 -14.25 4.58 -4.55
C ALA A 49 -15.79 4.66 -4.51
N ASP A 50 -16.45 4.10 -5.52
CA ASP A 50 -17.92 4.02 -5.61
C ASP A 50 -18.51 3.16 -4.48
N ASP A 51 -17.93 1.98 -4.22
CA ASP A 51 -18.35 1.08 -3.14
C ASP A 51 -18.21 1.72 -1.75
N LEU A 52 -17.09 2.40 -1.52
CA LEU A 52 -16.78 3.05 -0.24
C LEU A 52 -17.35 4.48 -0.12
N LYS A 53 -18.02 4.99 -1.17
CA LYS A 53 -18.54 6.37 -1.25
C LYS A 53 -17.47 7.43 -0.95
N VAL A 54 -16.29 7.26 -1.51
CA VAL A 54 -15.15 8.20 -1.44
C VAL A 54 -14.69 8.61 -2.83
N THR A 55 -13.72 9.49 -2.94
CA THR A 55 -13.16 9.88 -4.24
C THR A 55 -12.14 8.86 -4.74
N ARG A 56 -12.01 8.71 -6.06
CA ARG A 56 -10.91 7.93 -6.69
C ARG A 56 -9.55 8.42 -6.20
N SER A 57 -9.37 9.72 -6.00
CA SER A 57 -8.14 10.31 -5.48
C SER A 57 -7.80 9.83 -4.07
N ASN A 58 -8.79 9.58 -3.21
CA ASN A 58 -8.55 8.98 -1.89
C ASN A 58 -8.05 7.54 -2.00
N ILE A 59 -8.61 6.75 -2.92
CA ILE A 59 -8.12 5.38 -3.17
C ILE A 59 -6.72 5.40 -3.77
N ALA A 60 -6.44 6.33 -4.69
CA ALA A 60 -5.10 6.51 -5.23
C ALA A 60 -4.10 6.85 -4.12
N LYS A 61 -4.43 7.79 -3.23
CA LYS A 61 -3.60 8.11 -2.05
C LYS A 61 -3.39 6.89 -1.15
N PHE A 62 -4.43 6.11 -0.87
CA PHE A 62 -4.30 4.88 -0.09
C PHE A 62 -3.30 3.88 -0.73
N GLU A 63 -3.29 3.78 -2.05
CA GLU A 63 -2.40 2.86 -2.79
C GLU A 63 -0.98 3.40 -3.04
N THR A 64 -0.74 4.70 -2.93
CA THR A 64 0.57 5.30 -3.27
C THR A 64 1.27 5.99 -2.11
N SER A 65 0.53 6.37 -1.07
CA SER A 65 1.07 7.12 0.06
C SER A 65 1.80 6.22 1.06
N LEU A 66 2.83 6.78 1.69
CA LEU A 66 3.45 6.25 2.90
C LEU A 66 2.68 6.69 4.18
N GLU A 67 1.57 7.42 4.02
CA GLU A 67 0.64 7.69 5.13
C GLU A 67 0.15 6.38 5.74
N ASN A 68 -0.13 6.42 7.04
CA ASN A 68 -0.59 5.29 7.83
C ASN A 68 -2.13 5.30 7.86
N PRO A 69 -2.83 4.62 6.93
CA PRO A 69 -4.27 4.54 6.99
C PRO A 69 -4.70 3.77 8.24
N THR A 70 -5.92 4.04 8.68
CA THR A 70 -6.48 3.32 9.81
C THR A 70 -6.70 1.84 9.45
N LEU A 71 -6.64 0.97 10.47
CA LEU A 71 -7.01 -0.45 10.30
C LEU A 71 -8.41 -0.61 9.69
N LYS A 72 -9.35 0.28 10.05
CA LYS A 72 -10.69 0.31 9.46
C LYS A 72 -10.64 0.51 7.95
N SER A 73 -9.89 1.50 7.47
CA SER A 73 -9.74 1.78 6.04
C SER A 73 -9.09 0.62 5.28
N ILE A 74 -8.11 -0.05 5.89
CA ILE A 74 -7.48 -1.25 5.33
C ILE A 74 -8.50 -2.38 5.16
N ILE A 75 -9.33 -2.61 6.19
CA ILE A 75 -10.37 -3.65 6.17
C ILE A 75 -11.45 -3.32 5.14
N GLU A 76 -11.91 -2.07 5.09
CA GLU A 76 -12.92 -1.60 4.11
C GLU A 76 -12.42 -1.76 2.68
N TYR A 77 -11.17 -1.35 2.40
CA TYR A 77 -10.53 -1.57 1.10
C TYR A 77 -10.42 -3.08 0.78
N ALA A 78 -10.00 -3.91 1.73
CA ALA A 78 -9.90 -5.35 1.49
C ALA A 78 -11.27 -5.99 1.20
N LYS A 79 -12.32 -5.54 1.90
CA LYS A 79 -13.70 -5.99 1.67
C LYS A 79 -14.24 -5.54 0.32
N SER A 80 -13.97 -4.31 -0.12
CA SER A 80 -14.42 -3.80 -1.42
C SER A 80 -13.77 -4.56 -2.59
N ILE A 81 -12.54 -5.04 -2.41
CA ILE A 81 -11.92 -5.97 -3.36
C ILE A 81 -12.34 -7.43 -3.14
N GLY A 82 -13.23 -7.73 -2.19
CA GLY A 82 -13.77 -9.07 -1.91
C GLY A 82 -12.79 -10.03 -1.22
N LEU A 83 -11.79 -9.54 -0.50
CA LEU A 83 -10.96 -10.39 0.37
C LEU A 83 -11.73 -10.78 1.63
N LYS A 84 -11.55 -12.02 2.06
CA LYS A 84 -12.12 -12.55 3.32
C LYS A 84 -11.14 -12.53 4.49
N LYS A 85 -9.83 -12.46 4.20
CA LYS A 85 -8.75 -12.44 5.19
C LYS A 85 -7.56 -11.62 4.70
N ILE A 86 -6.83 -11.03 5.64
CA ILE A 86 -5.56 -10.34 5.45
C ILE A 86 -4.59 -10.93 6.48
N THR A 87 -3.35 -11.17 6.09
CA THR A 87 -2.27 -11.59 6.99
C THR A 87 -1.19 -10.52 6.98
N ILE A 88 -0.68 -10.15 8.15
CA ILE A 88 0.42 -9.20 8.31
C ILE A 88 1.57 -9.94 8.99
N GLU A 89 2.74 -9.91 8.38
CA GLU A 89 3.98 -10.45 8.94
C GLU A 89 4.81 -9.29 9.48
N LEU A 90 5.20 -9.40 10.75
CA LEU A 90 6.03 -8.42 11.46
C LEU A 90 7.46 -8.94 11.56
#